data_AF-A0AA36M984-F1
#
_entry.id   AF-A0AA36M984-F1
#
_cell.length_a   1.000
_cell.length_b   1.000
_cell.length_c   1.000
_cell.angle_alpha   90.00
_cell.angle_beta   90.00
_cell.angle_gamma   90.00
#
_symmetry.space_group_name_H-M   'P 1'
#
loop_
_entity.id
_entity.type
_entity.pdbx_description
1 polymer ?
#
loop_
_entity_poly.entity_id
_entity_poly.type
_entity_poly.pdbx_seq_one_letter_code
_entity_poly.pdbx_strand_id
1 'polypeptide(L)'
;MLLRIFTYTVLAFLVSFTSARQNHFGNPCYLCKCFVYYSDRDVAVPIKPYAMAADGYDTTEDRCLATCRRDEKCHAAVYGMVGGRKVFSCEFYEKIDARRSPVYSPYVNIYIKRASCALTDDHLLSVDMIEADDSSLKRRTKHERNAYKYNPFTG
;
A
#
# COMPACT_ATOMS: atom_id res chain seq x y z
N MET A 1 -61.01 1.71 8.18
CA MET A 1 -59.88 0.80 7.88
C MET A 1 -58.93 1.43 6.86
N LEU A 2 -58.51 2.69 7.08
CA LEU A 2 -57.73 3.49 6.11
C LEU A 2 -56.59 4.28 6.79
N LEU A 3 -56.24 3.93 8.03
CA LEU A 3 -55.26 4.66 8.85
C LEU A 3 -54.01 3.83 9.18
N ARG A 4 -53.67 2.85 8.33
CA ARG A 4 -52.47 2.02 8.49
C ARG A 4 -51.56 1.99 7.27
N ILE A 5 -51.91 2.73 6.21
CA ILE A 5 -51.14 2.76 4.95
C ILE A 5 -50.09 3.89 4.97
N PHE A 6 -50.19 4.85 5.88
CA PHE A 6 -49.34 6.04 5.90
C PHE A 6 -48.03 5.94 6.70
N THR A 7 -47.74 4.80 7.35
CA THR A 7 -46.57 4.66 8.23
C THR A 7 -45.40 3.91 7.62
N TYR A 8 -45.53 3.33 6.41
CA TYR A 8 -44.44 2.58 5.79
C TYR A 8 -43.62 3.36 4.76
N THR A 9 -44.10 4.53 4.30
CA THR A 9 -43.39 5.31 3.27
C THR A 9 -42.33 6.26 3.82
N VAL A 10 -42.25 6.45 5.14
CA VAL A 10 -41.24 7.33 5.77
C VAL A 10 -39.99 6.55 6.21
N LEU A 11 -40.04 5.22 6.28
CA LEU A 11 -38.89 4.40 6.70
C LEU A 11 -37.91 4.05 5.56
N ALA A 12 -38.14 4.57 4.35
CA ALA A 12 -37.27 4.33 3.18
C ALA A 12 -36.25 5.47 2.95
N PHE A 13 -36.25 6.52 3.77
CA PHE A 13 -35.45 7.74 3.55
C PHE A 13 -34.16 7.85 4.38
N LEU A 14 -33.76 6.78 5.07
CA LEU A 14 -32.55 6.78 5.92
C LEU A 14 -31.63 5.59 5.65
N VAL A 15 -31.56 5.10 4.42
CA VAL A 15 -30.36 4.38 3.99
C VAL A 15 -29.31 5.45 3.71
N SER A 16 -28.60 5.79 4.77
CA SER A 16 -27.45 6.68 4.76
C SER A 16 -26.56 6.33 3.57
N PHE A 17 -26.39 7.31 2.69
CA PHE A 17 -25.20 7.45 1.85
C PHE A 17 -23.98 7.37 2.78
N THR A 18 -23.47 6.17 3.00
CA THR A 18 -22.07 6.03 3.41
C THR A 18 -21.29 6.23 2.13
N SER A 19 -20.95 7.49 1.86
CA SER A 19 -19.88 7.81 0.92
C SER A 19 -18.71 6.89 1.25
N ALA A 20 -18.42 5.97 0.33
CA ALA A 20 -17.16 5.26 0.26
C ALA A 20 -16.06 6.31 0.07
N ARG A 21 -15.66 6.95 1.18
CA ARG A 21 -14.43 7.72 1.23
C ARG A 21 -13.33 6.70 1.01
N GLN A 22 -12.79 6.67 -0.20
CA GLN A 22 -11.58 5.92 -0.51
C GLN A 22 -10.52 6.34 0.51
N ASN A 23 -10.09 5.37 1.31
CA ASN A 23 -9.34 5.56 2.54
C ASN A 23 -7.88 5.90 2.24
N HIS A 24 -7.61 7.19 2.05
CA HIS A 24 -6.27 7.71 1.85
C HIS A 24 -5.63 8.11 3.19
N PHE A 25 -4.81 7.20 3.74
CA PHE A 25 -3.82 7.44 4.79
C PHE A 25 -4.35 7.90 6.18
N GLY A 26 -4.16 7.08 7.21
CA GLY A 26 -4.41 7.45 8.62
C GLY A 26 -5.39 6.55 9.38
N ASN A 27 -6.06 5.61 8.71
CA ASN A 27 -6.74 4.52 9.41
C ASN A 27 -5.73 3.43 9.78
N PRO A 28 -5.90 2.76 10.94
CA PRO A 28 -5.02 1.66 11.32
C PRO A 28 -5.14 0.55 10.28
N CYS A 29 -4.04 0.26 9.62
CA CYS A 29 -3.95 -0.81 8.63
C CYS A 29 -4.34 -2.16 9.23
N TYR A 30 -5.37 -2.79 8.65
CA TYR A 30 -5.92 -4.04 9.14
C TYR A 30 -4.97 -5.22 8.86
N LEU A 31 -4.49 -5.34 7.62
CA LEU A 31 -3.65 -6.44 7.17
C LEU A 31 -2.18 -6.33 7.57
N CYS A 32 -1.71 -5.19 8.06
CA CYS A 32 -0.31 -4.98 8.42
C CYS A 32 0.22 -5.99 9.43
N LYS A 33 -0.64 -6.53 10.30
CA LYS A 33 -0.30 -7.59 11.26
C LYS A 33 0.11 -8.91 10.59
N CYS A 34 -0.29 -9.10 9.34
CA CYS A 34 0.06 -10.25 8.51
C CYS A 34 1.42 -10.13 7.83
N PHE A 35 2.10 -9.02 8.02
CA PHE A 35 3.38 -8.73 7.40
C PHE A 35 4.44 -8.43 8.46
N VAL A 36 5.71 -8.55 8.06
CA VAL A 36 6.80 -7.88 8.77
C VAL A 36 6.90 -6.48 8.17
N TYR A 37 6.70 -5.48 9.02
CA TYR A 37 6.60 -4.08 8.63
C TYR A 37 7.92 -3.35 8.87
N TYR A 38 8.36 -2.59 7.88
CA TYR A 38 9.51 -1.70 7.94
C TYR A 38 9.08 -0.31 7.45
N SER A 39 9.34 0.72 8.25
CA SER A 39 8.97 2.11 7.96
C SER A 39 10.17 2.99 7.81
N ASP A 40 10.19 3.88 6.81
CA ASP A 40 11.03 5.09 6.68
C ASP A 40 12.55 4.98 6.95
N ARG A 41 13.12 3.80 7.29
CA ARG A 41 14.48 3.67 7.83
C ARG A 41 15.22 2.36 7.55
N ASP A 42 14.55 1.28 7.13
CA ASP A 42 15.13 -0.04 7.46
C ASP A 42 15.47 -0.97 6.29
N VAL A 43 14.95 -0.79 5.06
CA VAL A 43 15.24 -1.70 3.94
C VAL A 43 15.27 -0.97 2.58
N ALA A 44 16.39 -1.08 1.89
CA ALA A 44 16.53 -0.82 0.46
C ALA A 44 15.82 -1.91 -0.33
N VAL A 45 15.10 -1.50 -1.36
CA VAL A 45 14.63 -2.41 -2.40
C VAL A 45 15.34 -1.98 -3.69
N PRO A 46 16.61 -2.36 -3.90
CA PRO A 46 17.41 -1.97 -5.07
C PRO A 46 17.09 -2.84 -6.29
N ILE A 47 15.92 -3.46 -6.27
CA ILE A 47 15.42 -4.37 -7.29
C ILE A 47 14.17 -3.75 -7.89
N LYS A 48 13.95 -4.00 -9.18
CA LYS A 48 12.73 -3.58 -9.85
C LYS A 48 11.56 -4.42 -9.32
N PRO A 49 10.42 -3.82 -8.93
CA PRO A 49 9.21 -4.60 -8.68
C PRO A 49 8.83 -5.37 -9.94
N TYR A 50 8.16 -6.52 -9.81
CA TYR A 50 7.67 -7.22 -11.01
C TYR A 50 6.35 -6.60 -11.50
N ALA A 51 5.58 -6.01 -10.58
CA ALA A 51 4.32 -5.37 -10.87
C ALA A 51 4.09 -4.15 -9.96
N MET A 52 3.19 -3.27 -10.38
CA MET A 52 2.68 -2.17 -9.57
C MET A 52 1.18 -1.96 -9.81
N ALA A 53 0.53 -1.21 -8.93
CA ALA A 53 -0.86 -0.80 -9.13
C ALA A 53 -1.02 0.09 -10.37
N ALA A 54 -2.04 -0.20 -11.18
CA ALA A 54 -2.42 0.63 -12.32
C ALA A 54 -2.79 2.06 -11.91
N ASP A 55 -3.55 2.18 -10.81
CA ASP A 55 -3.91 3.44 -10.20
C ASP A 55 -3.37 3.50 -8.77
N GLY A 56 -2.25 4.19 -8.63
CA GLY A 56 -1.64 4.42 -7.33
C GLY A 56 -2.45 5.36 -6.43
N TYR A 57 -3.24 6.28 -7.00
CA TYR A 57 -4.06 7.22 -6.22
C TYR A 57 -5.17 6.45 -5.51
N ASP A 58 -6.02 5.72 -6.22
CA ASP A 58 -7.16 5.00 -5.62
C ASP A 58 -6.78 3.76 -4.79
N THR A 59 -5.48 3.44 -4.71
CA THR A 59 -4.98 2.28 -3.98
C THR A 59 -4.76 2.60 -2.50
N THR A 60 -5.48 1.87 -1.64
CA THR A 60 -5.27 1.90 -0.19
C THR A 60 -4.21 0.88 0.23
N GLU A 61 -3.62 1.10 1.40
CA GLU A 61 -2.63 0.20 2.01
C GLU A 61 -3.17 -1.23 2.13
N ASP A 62 -4.36 -1.41 2.71
CA ASP A 62 -4.97 -2.74 2.87
C ASP A 62 -5.29 -3.43 1.54
N ARG A 63 -5.69 -2.69 0.49
CA ARG A 63 -5.92 -3.28 -0.84
C ARG A 63 -4.60 -3.73 -1.49
N CYS A 64 -3.54 -2.95 -1.31
CA CYS A 64 -2.19 -3.33 -1.73
C CYS A 64 -1.76 -4.65 -1.04
N LEU A 65 -1.93 -4.72 0.27
CA LEU A 65 -1.57 -5.91 1.06
C LEU A 65 -2.43 -7.13 0.72
N ALA A 66 -3.74 -6.96 0.53
CA ALA A 66 -4.65 -8.04 0.13
C ALA A 66 -4.23 -8.63 -1.22
N THR A 67 -3.88 -7.76 -2.17
CA THR A 67 -3.40 -8.19 -3.50
C THR A 67 -2.13 -9.03 -3.37
N CYS A 68 -1.15 -8.57 -2.58
CA CYS A 68 0.08 -9.33 -2.33
C CYS A 68 -0.17 -10.66 -1.57
N ARG A 69 -1.16 -10.70 -0.67
CA ARG A 69 -1.49 -11.94 0.05
C ARG A 69 -2.02 -13.01 -0.89
N ARG A 70 -2.84 -12.62 -1.87
CA ARG A 70 -3.46 -13.52 -2.84
C ARG A 70 -2.52 -13.95 -3.96
N ASP A 71 -1.58 -13.08 -4.33
CA ASP A 71 -0.59 -13.41 -5.34
C ASP A 71 0.50 -14.34 -4.76
N GLU A 72 0.66 -15.51 -5.37
CA GLU A 72 1.70 -16.50 -5.00
C GLU A 72 3.11 -15.97 -5.29
N LYS A 73 3.26 -15.12 -6.30
CA LYS A 73 4.54 -14.51 -6.63
C LYS A 73 4.93 -13.44 -5.61
N CYS A 74 3.97 -12.79 -4.97
CA CYS A 74 4.28 -11.68 -4.08
C CYS A 74 4.90 -12.17 -2.77
N HIS A 75 6.15 -11.81 -2.56
CA HIS A 75 6.87 -12.00 -1.31
C HIS A 75 6.87 -10.73 -0.46
N ALA A 76 6.89 -9.56 -1.10
CA ALA A 76 6.81 -8.28 -0.42
C ALA A 76 6.03 -7.24 -1.22
N ALA A 77 5.35 -6.34 -0.50
CA ALA A 77 4.69 -5.18 -1.06
C ALA A 77 5.32 -3.90 -0.50
N VAL A 78 5.36 -2.85 -1.31
CA VAL A 78 5.75 -1.51 -0.88
C VAL A 78 4.60 -0.56 -1.12
N TYR A 79 4.19 0.15 -0.09
CA TYR A 79 3.12 1.13 -0.14
C TYR A 79 3.61 2.48 0.39
N GLY A 80 3.40 3.56 -0.36
CA GLY A 80 3.72 4.91 0.12
C GLY A 80 3.81 5.97 -0.96
N MET A 81 4.27 7.16 -0.58
CA MET A 81 4.29 8.33 -1.47
C MET A 81 5.45 8.29 -2.47
N VAL A 82 5.15 8.66 -3.71
CA VAL A 82 6.09 8.75 -4.83
C VAL A 82 6.25 10.20 -5.27
N GLY A 83 7.47 10.72 -5.18
CA GLY A 83 7.86 11.96 -5.88
C GLY A 83 7.44 13.29 -5.22
N GLY A 84 7.08 13.31 -3.94
CA GLY A 84 6.78 14.55 -3.20
C GLY A 84 5.46 15.24 -3.58
N ARG A 85 4.71 14.67 -4.53
CA ARG A 85 3.28 14.92 -4.74
C ARG A 85 2.54 13.70 -4.20
N LYS A 86 1.31 13.86 -3.70
CA LYS A 86 0.51 12.83 -2.99
C LYS A 86 0.06 11.65 -3.90
N VAL A 87 0.96 11.09 -4.68
CA VAL A 87 0.73 9.89 -5.48
C VAL A 87 1.21 8.73 -4.63
N PHE A 88 0.26 7.94 -4.13
CA PHE A 88 0.59 6.69 -3.47
C PHE A 88 0.97 5.68 -4.57
N SER A 89 1.96 4.83 -4.31
CA SER A 89 2.29 3.70 -5.18
C SER A 89 2.21 2.44 -4.37
N CYS A 90 1.64 1.40 -4.98
CA CYS A 90 1.69 0.04 -4.50
C CYS A 90 2.54 -0.76 -5.48
N GLU A 91 3.65 -1.30 -4.99
CA GLU A 91 4.63 -2.06 -5.77
C GLU A 91 4.77 -3.48 -5.20
N PHE A 92 4.91 -4.48 -6.07
CA PHE A 92 4.98 -5.89 -5.70
C PHE A 92 6.33 -6.52 -6.07
N TYR A 93 6.86 -7.34 -5.16
CA TYR A 93 8.20 -7.91 -5.26
C TYR A 93 8.19 -9.43 -5.03
N GLU A 94 8.87 -10.17 -5.92
CA GLU A 94 9.02 -11.63 -5.80
C GLU A 94 10.03 -12.04 -4.73
N LYS A 95 11.02 -11.18 -4.46
CA LYS A 95 12.10 -11.43 -3.50
C LYS A 95 12.48 -10.10 -2.88
N ILE A 96 12.91 -10.10 -1.63
CA ILE A 96 13.55 -8.94 -0.98
C ILE A 96 14.54 -9.45 0.05
N ASP A 97 15.74 -8.88 0.09
CA ASP A 97 16.72 -9.19 1.14
C ASP A 97 16.71 -8.08 2.18
N ALA A 98 15.85 -8.23 3.18
CA ALA A 98 15.75 -7.28 4.29
C ALA A 98 16.97 -7.30 5.22
N ARG A 99 17.82 -8.33 5.18
CA ARG A 99 18.98 -8.47 6.08
C ARG A 99 20.24 -7.81 5.55
N ARG A 100 20.40 -7.74 4.22
CA ARG A 100 21.65 -7.28 3.59
C ARG A 100 21.56 -5.94 2.88
N SER A 101 20.38 -5.36 2.77
CA SER A 101 20.17 -4.15 2.00
C SER A 101 19.46 -3.06 2.82
N PRO A 102 20.06 -2.47 3.87
CA PRO A 102 19.48 -1.30 4.54
C PRO A 102 19.86 -0.03 3.77
N VAL A 103 18.91 0.58 3.05
CA VAL A 103 19.08 1.92 2.46
C VAL A 103 17.79 2.69 2.66
N TYR A 104 17.94 3.95 3.03
CA TYR A 104 16.87 4.89 3.28
C TYR A 104 16.00 5.10 2.03
N SER A 105 14.74 4.66 2.09
CA SER A 105 13.71 5.04 1.13
C SER A 105 12.64 5.86 1.85
N PRO A 106 12.71 7.20 1.78
CA PRO A 106 11.77 8.05 2.50
C PRO A 106 10.34 7.89 1.96
N TYR A 107 9.37 7.99 2.87
CA TYR A 107 7.93 8.06 2.60
C TYR A 107 7.30 6.78 2.05
N VAL A 108 7.95 5.63 2.25
CA VAL A 108 7.42 4.33 1.87
C VAL A 108 7.53 3.32 3.00
N ASN A 109 6.52 2.45 3.06
CA ASN A 109 6.47 1.34 3.98
C ASN A 109 6.65 0.03 3.21
N ILE A 110 7.39 -0.89 3.80
CA ILE A 110 7.70 -2.19 3.21
C ILE A 110 7.06 -3.28 4.06
N TYR A 111 6.38 -4.20 3.40
CA TYR A 111 5.61 -5.27 4.02
C TYR A 111 6.07 -6.60 3.45
N ILE A 112 6.74 -7.41 4.27
CA ILE A 112 7.19 -8.75 3.89
C ILE A 112 6.14 -9.76 4.34
N LYS A 113 5.63 -10.55 3.39
CA LYS A 113 4.55 -11.50 3.60
C LYS A 113 4.96 -12.56 4.62
N ARG A 114 4.18 -12.72 5.69
CA ARG A 114 4.36 -13.85 6.61
C ARG A 114 3.79 -15.11 5.98
N ALA A 115 4.34 -16.26 6.35
CA ALA A 115 3.85 -17.55 5.87
C ALA A 115 2.39 -17.83 6.27
N SER A 116 1.94 -17.31 7.41
CA SER A 116 0.58 -17.50 7.92
C SER A 116 0.04 -16.23 8.56
N CYS A 117 -1.25 -15.95 8.35
CA CYS A 117 -1.97 -14.92 9.08
C CYS A 117 -3.43 -15.34 9.33
N ALA A 118 -3.95 -15.05 10.54
CA ALA A 118 -5.30 -15.39 10.94
C ALA A 118 -6.38 -14.43 10.38
N LEU A 119 -5.99 -13.29 9.84
CA LEU A 119 -6.92 -12.31 9.27
C LEU A 119 -7.32 -12.75 7.85
N THR A 120 -8.61 -12.60 7.53
CA THR A 120 -9.16 -12.83 6.18
C THR A 120 -9.10 -11.55 5.38
N ASP A 121 -8.92 -11.64 4.06
CA ASP A 121 -8.85 -10.48 3.19
C ASP A 121 -10.00 -10.41 2.18
N ASP A 122 -10.92 -11.37 2.12
CA ASP A 122 -12.02 -11.49 1.13
C ASP A 122 -12.87 -10.21 0.94
N HIS A 123 -13.00 -9.40 1.99
CA HIS A 123 -13.74 -8.14 1.97
C HIS A 123 -12.98 -6.97 1.32
N LEU A 124 -11.69 -7.14 1.05
CA LEU A 124 -10.81 -6.16 0.42
C LEU A 124 -10.67 -6.48 -1.07
N LEU A 125 -10.98 -5.50 -1.91
CA LEU A 125 -10.80 -5.61 -3.35
C LEU A 125 -9.31 -5.64 -3.71
N SER A 126 -8.93 -6.56 -4.60
CA SER A 126 -7.61 -6.53 -5.21
C SER A 126 -7.41 -5.25 -6.03
N VAL A 127 -6.15 -4.93 -6.28
CA VAL A 127 -5.72 -3.83 -7.14
C VAL A 127 -5.34 -4.40 -8.49
N ASP A 128 -5.63 -3.68 -9.56
CA ASP A 128 -5.20 -4.04 -10.90
C ASP A 128 -3.69 -3.90 -11.01
N MET A 129 -3.02 -5.00 -11.32
CA MET A 129 -1.57 -5.06 -11.46
C MET A 129 -1.16 -4.79 -12.91
N ILE A 130 -0.24 -3.85 -13.11
CA ILE A 130 0.44 -3.60 -14.37
C ILE A 130 1.93 -3.97 -14.23
N GLU A 131 2.57 -4.25 -15.35
CA GLU A 131 4.01 -4.46 -15.39
C GLU A 131 4.73 -3.21 -14.86
N ALA A 132 5.76 -3.43 -14.03
CA ALA A 132 6.53 -2.33 -13.50
C ALA A 132 7.34 -1.63 -14.61
N ASP A 133 7.14 -0.32 -14.73
CA ASP A 133 8.03 0.58 -15.47
C ASP A 133 9.30 0.93 -14.67
N ASP A 134 10.19 1.68 -15.30
CA ASP A 134 11.46 2.09 -14.68
C ASP A 134 11.31 3.32 -13.77
N SER A 135 10.10 3.86 -13.59
CA SER A 135 9.87 5.07 -12.77
C SER A 135 10.24 4.80 -11.31
N SER A 136 9.89 3.62 -10.80
CA SER A 136 10.19 3.15 -9.45
C SER A 136 11.69 3.07 -9.21
N LEU A 137 12.44 2.50 -10.17
CA LEU A 137 13.90 2.35 -10.08
C LEU A 137 14.60 3.70 -10.17
N LYS A 138 14.24 4.55 -11.14
CA LYS A 138 14.80 5.90 -11.32
C LYS A 138 14.65 6.76 -10.06
N ARG A 139 13.50 6.67 -9.38
CA ARG A 139 13.23 7.38 -8.12
C ARG A 139 14.15 6.90 -7.00
N ARG A 140 14.30 5.57 -6.85
CA ARG A 140 15.12 4.97 -5.79
C ARG A 140 16.59 5.30 -5.98
N THR A 141 17.14 5.16 -7.20
CA THR A 141 18.54 5.53 -7.51
C THR A 141 18.85 6.99 -7.20
N LYS A 142 17.90 7.92 -7.42
CA LYS A 142 18.06 9.33 -7.02
C LYS A 142 18.22 9.48 -5.51
N HIS A 143 17.44 8.76 -4.72
CA HIS A 143 17.52 8.80 -3.26
C HIS A 143 18.76 8.11 -2.72
N GLU A 144 19.15 6.96 -3.28
CA GLU A 144 20.41 6.29 -2.92
C GLU A 144 21.61 7.19 -3.19
N ARG A 145 21.68 7.83 -4.37
CA ARG A 145 22.74 8.80 -4.69
C ARG A 145 22.80 9.96 -3.69
N ASN A 146 21.64 10.44 -3.24
CA ASN A 146 21.57 11.51 -2.25
C ASN A 146 21.96 11.04 -0.83
N ALA A 147 21.66 9.78 -0.48
CA ALA A 147 22.02 9.20 0.82
C ALA A 147 23.53 9.05 0.99
N TYR A 148 24.25 8.73 -0.10
CA TYR A 148 25.72 8.65 -0.11
C TYR A 148 26.42 9.98 -0.40
N LYS A 149 25.67 11.08 -0.57
CA LYS A 149 26.28 12.39 -0.82
C LYS A 149 26.94 12.89 0.46
N TYR A 150 28.21 13.30 0.36
CA TYR A 150 28.96 13.90 1.46
C TYR A 150 28.13 15.00 2.14
N ASN A 151 27.92 14.86 3.44
CA ASN A 151 27.22 15.85 4.25
C ASN A 151 28.24 16.90 4.73
N PRO A 152 28.17 18.15 4.27
CA PRO A 152 29.11 19.19 4.68
C PRO A 152 28.92 19.66 6.14
N PHE A 153 27.90 19.17 6.84
CA PHE A 153 27.59 19.53 8.23
C PHE A 153 27.99 18.45 9.25
N THR A 154 28.58 17.33 8.80
CA THR A 154 28.98 16.22 9.70
C THR A 154 30.42 16.28 10.21
N GLY A 155 31.08 17.45 10.09
CA GLY A 155 32.29 17.84 10.83
C GLY A 155 33.32 16.75 11.11
#